data_AF-A0A2V6UCQ8-F1
#
_entry.id   AF-A0A2V6UCQ8-F1
#
_cell.length_a   1.000
_cell.length_b   1.000
_cell.length_c   1.000
_cell.angle_alpha   90.00
_cell.angle_beta   90.00
_cell.angle_gamma   90.00
#
_symmetry.space_group_name_H-M   'P 1'
#
loop_
_entity.id
_entity.type
_entity.pdbx_description
1 polymer ?
#
loop_
_entity_poly.entity_id
_entity_poly.type
_entity_poly.pdbx_seq_one_letter_code
_entity_poly.pdbx_strand_id
1 'polypeptide(L)'
;MPGGAEGAHRRLGAGRPAGPSAHAPDQDRVRPDGRAQPRTLCESAVNRPGTVPARLGAFSEPDLPDPDGLRSCVHCGICLPQCPTYQVLGEEMDSPRGRLYLMRAAAEGRLDITPTFTRHLDLCLGCRACETACPSGVPFGRLLEATRGQIERRGRGPARRALETLIFGLFPHPRRLGPALRLLALYQRSGLQSLVRALELLRPFPRLRAMEQLLVTVPRGGRLPALVPAVGARRGRVGLLTGCVQRLIYPQVNAETVRLLSRAGWDVVTPPGQGCCGALHLHGGRLDEFRALARALAQAFPEALDHLVVNAAGCGSAIREYGHWLGEAAPAAALARKTRDVTELLVEADLPLRPIEAVATYHDACHLVHGQGIRSAPRALLARIPGLRLVELPESDLCCGSAGVYNLLEPQMADRLLERKVDNIAATSATLLVAGNPGCLLQIAKGCRARGLAVEVLHPVEVLARALGS
;
A
#
# COMPACT_ATOMS: atom_id res chain seq x y z
N MET A 1 6.50 -33.70 -57.84
CA MET A 1 6.27 -33.21 -59.22
C MET A 1 5.14 -32.19 -59.18
N PRO A 2 5.30 -30.99 -59.76
CA PRO A 2 6.26 -29.91 -59.46
C PRO A 2 5.49 -28.63 -59.06
N GLY A 3 6.05 -27.62 -58.38
CA GLY A 3 7.16 -26.70 -58.70
C GLY A 3 7.01 -25.49 -57.75
N GLY A 4 7.99 -24.68 -57.37
CA GLY A 4 9.25 -24.32 -57.99
C GLY A 4 9.30 -22.80 -58.11
N ALA A 5 9.93 -22.12 -57.13
CA ALA A 5 10.49 -20.75 -57.16
C ALA A 5 11.09 -20.47 -55.76
N GLU A 6 12.41 -20.62 -55.53
CA GLU A 6 13.47 -19.60 -55.73
C GLU A 6 13.04 -18.21 -55.25
N GLY A 7 13.66 -17.52 -54.30
CA GLY A 7 14.96 -17.60 -53.67
C GLY A 7 15.47 -16.16 -53.51
N ALA A 8 15.83 -15.71 -52.29
CA ALA A 8 16.78 -14.62 -52.07
C ALA A 8 17.02 -14.36 -50.57
N HIS A 9 18.09 -14.95 -50.06
CA HIS A 9 18.76 -14.52 -48.83
C HIS A 9 19.23 -13.06 -49.00
N ARG A 10 18.80 -12.15 -48.12
CA ARG A 10 19.43 -10.83 -48.01
C ARG A 10 20.82 -11.00 -47.40
N ARG A 11 21.84 -10.95 -48.26
CA ARG A 11 23.24 -10.78 -47.87
C ARG A 11 23.44 -9.38 -47.29
N LEU A 12 24.17 -9.32 -46.18
CA LEU A 12 24.76 -8.11 -45.63
C LEU A 12 25.65 -7.47 -46.71
N GLY A 13 25.37 -6.22 -47.04
CA GLY A 13 26.12 -5.45 -48.03
C GLY A 13 27.56 -5.26 -47.57
N ALA A 14 28.49 -5.64 -48.45
CA ALA A 14 29.91 -5.36 -48.33
C ALA A 14 30.15 -3.83 -48.32
N GLY A 15 30.90 -3.36 -47.32
CA GLY A 15 31.33 -1.97 -47.22
C GLY A 15 32.28 -1.60 -48.35
N ARG A 16 32.02 -0.47 -49.01
CA ARG A 16 33.05 0.27 -49.77
C ARG A 16 33.83 1.14 -48.77
N PRO A 17 35.15 1.31 -48.93
CA PRO A 17 35.92 2.18 -48.04
C PRO A 17 35.53 3.62 -48.35
N ALA A 18 34.85 4.28 -47.41
CA ALA A 18 34.75 5.73 -47.43
C ALA A 18 36.13 6.28 -47.01
N GLY A 19 36.79 6.97 -47.94
CA GLY A 19 37.99 7.75 -47.63
C GLY A 19 37.68 8.83 -46.57
N PRO A 20 38.70 9.33 -45.86
CA PRO A 20 38.50 10.24 -44.74
C PRO A 20 37.77 11.50 -45.19
N SER A 21 36.67 11.84 -44.50
CA SER A 21 35.94 13.08 -44.70
C SER A 21 36.76 14.28 -44.22
N ALA A 22 36.67 15.38 -44.97
CA ALA A 22 37.46 16.61 -44.83
C ALA A 22 37.09 17.49 -43.61
N HIS A 23 36.68 16.88 -42.48
CA HIS A 23 36.30 17.59 -41.25
C HIS A 23 37.06 17.09 -39.99
N ALA A 24 38.21 16.44 -40.18
CA ALA A 24 39.02 15.91 -39.08
C ALA A 24 40.40 16.59 -38.84
N PRO A 25 40.65 17.90 -39.10
CA PRO A 25 41.94 18.47 -38.73
C PRO A 25 42.06 18.83 -37.23
N ASP A 26 40.97 18.89 -36.46
CA ASP A 26 40.98 19.35 -35.05
C ASP A 26 40.69 18.27 -33.99
N GLN A 27 40.67 16.98 -34.36
CA GLN A 27 40.44 15.89 -33.38
C GLN A 27 41.70 15.28 -32.78
N ASP A 28 42.89 15.85 -33.04
CA ASP A 28 44.14 15.39 -32.43
C ASP A 28 44.81 16.51 -31.62
N ARG A 29 44.45 16.59 -30.33
CA ARG A 29 45.36 16.80 -29.17
C ARG A 29 44.56 17.19 -27.91
N VAL A 30 43.98 16.20 -27.24
CA VAL A 30 43.85 16.25 -25.76
C VAL A 30 44.23 14.88 -25.22
N ARG A 31 45.51 14.50 -25.35
CA ARG A 31 46.10 13.52 -24.44
C ARG A 31 46.66 14.31 -23.26
N PRO A 32 46.22 14.07 -22.02
CA PRO A 32 46.88 14.66 -20.86
C PRO A 32 48.31 14.12 -20.79
N ASP A 33 49.27 15.00 -20.55
CA ASP A 33 50.66 14.62 -20.31
C ASP A 33 50.73 13.57 -19.20
N GLY A 34 51.52 12.52 -19.44
CA GLY A 34 51.60 11.30 -18.63
C GLY A 34 52.26 11.46 -17.25
N ARG A 35 51.79 12.41 -16.43
CA ARG A 35 52.08 12.53 -14.99
C ARG A 35 50.90 13.16 -14.23
N ALA A 36 49.74 12.50 -14.23
CA ALA A 36 48.74 12.77 -13.20
C ALA A 36 49.21 12.12 -11.89
N GLN A 37 49.86 12.87 -11.02
CA GLN A 37 50.04 12.44 -9.63
C GLN A 37 48.65 12.40 -8.97
N PRO A 38 48.26 11.31 -8.30
CA PRO A 38 47.01 11.28 -7.56
C PRO A 38 47.11 12.33 -6.45
N ARG A 39 46.43 13.46 -6.62
CA ARG A 39 46.18 14.37 -5.51
C ARG A 39 45.29 13.62 -4.54
N THR A 40 45.78 13.34 -3.35
CA THR A 40 44.95 12.96 -2.22
C THR A 40 43.79 13.94 -2.16
N LEU A 41 42.56 13.45 -2.31
CA LEU A 41 41.37 14.24 -2.04
C LEU A 41 41.54 14.77 -0.62
N CYS A 42 41.64 16.09 -0.47
CA CYS A 42 41.63 16.72 0.83
C CYS A 42 40.36 16.24 1.54
N GLU A 43 40.46 15.69 2.74
CA GLU A 43 39.30 15.20 3.52
C GLU A 43 38.20 16.28 3.67
N SER A 44 38.51 17.55 3.45
CA SER A 44 37.56 18.66 3.38
C SER A 44 36.59 18.61 2.18
N ALA A 45 36.86 17.80 1.16
CA ALA A 45 35.99 17.61 -0.01
C ALA A 45 35.04 16.41 0.12
N VAL A 46 35.17 15.64 1.20
CA VAL A 46 34.18 14.63 1.57
C VAL A 46 33.13 15.33 2.43
N ASN A 47 31.87 15.28 1.99
CA ASN A 47 30.72 15.77 2.78
C ASN A 47 30.84 15.21 4.21
N ARG A 48 31.29 16.06 5.15
CA ARG A 48 30.99 15.83 6.56
C ARG A 48 29.47 15.73 6.66
N PRO A 49 28.88 14.83 7.47
CA PRO A 49 27.46 14.88 7.75
C PRO A 49 27.18 16.26 8.36
N GLY A 50 26.72 17.17 7.51
CA GLY A 50 26.40 18.52 7.88
C GLY A 50 25.28 18.48 8.90
N THR A 51 25.34 19.37 9.88
CA THR A 51 24.19 19.66 10.74
C THR A 51 22.97 19.88 9.84
N VAL A 52 21.96 19.00 9.98
CA VAL A 52 20.68 19.17 9.28
C VAL A 52 20.17 20.57 9.65
N PRO A 53 19.86 21.43 8.67
CA PRO A 53 19.43 22.78 8.99
C PRO A 53 18.10 22.71 9.75
N ALA A 54 17.95 23.47 10.84
CA ALA A 54 16.72 23.50 11.66
C ALA A 54 15.45 23.84 10.86
N ARG A 55 15.62 24.44 9.67
CA ARG A 55 14.59 24.68 8.66
C ARG A 55 15.10 24.36 7.26
N LEU A 56 14.22 23.82 6.43
CA LEU A 56 14.43 23.60 5.00
C LEU A 56 13.32 24.33 4.25
N GLY A 57 13.57 25.59 3.90
CA GLY A 57 12.57 26.46 3.27
C GLY A 57 11.32 26.59 4.13
N ALA A 58 10.18 26.11 3.62
CA ALA A 58 8.90 26.09 4.32
C ALA A 58 8.77 24.98 5.37
N PHE A 59 9.72 24.06 5.47
CA PHE A 59 9.70 22.94 6.41
C PHE A 59 10.56 23.22 7.65
N SER A 60 10.15 22.69 8.80
CA SER A 60 10.88 22.81 10.07
C SER A 60 11.08 21.45 10.71
N GLU A 61 12.18 21.28 11.45
CA GLU A 61 12.36 20.09 12.27
C GLU A 61 11.23 19.90 13.29
N PRO A 62 10.92 18.65 13.68
CA PRO A 62 11.49 17.39 13.18
C PRO A 62 10.90 16.97 11.81
N ASP A 63 11.39 15.87 11.23
CA ASP A 63 10.77 15.21 10.06
C ASP A 63 10.81 16.04 8.76
N LEU A 64 11.97 16.62 8.47
CA LEU A 64 12.20 17.26 7.19
C LEU A 64 12.17 16.22 6.06
N PRO A 65 11.48 16.47 4.93
CA PRO A 65 11.63 15.65 3.74
C PRO A 65 13.09 15.62 3.29
N ASP A 66 13.59 14.43 2.93
CA ASP A 66 14.98 14.24 2.50
C ASP A 66 15.31 15.08 1.23
N PRO A 67 16.24 16.05 1.32
CA PRO A 67 16.62 16.89 0.18
C PRO A 67 17.15 16.12 -1.03
N ASP A 68 17.85 15.01 -0.81
CA ASP A 68 18.43 14.23 -1.89
C ASP A 68 17.32 13.49 -2.65
N GLY A 69 16.41 12.83 -1.93
CA GLY A 69 15.19 12.25 -2.50
C GLY A 69 14.34 13.25 -3.30
N LEU A 70 14.24 14.50 -2.85
CA LEU A 70 13.54 15.58 -3.58
C LEU A 70 14.22 15.97 -4.90
N ARG A 71 15.55 15.83 -4.98
CA ARG A 71 16.36 16.20 -6.16
C ARG A 71 16.55 15.05 -7.14
N SER A 72 16.31 13.81 -6.73
CA SER A 72 16.49 12.61 -7.57
C SER A 72 15.61 12.54 -8.81
N CYS A 73 14.54 13.33 -8.91
CA CYS A 73 13.65 13.26 -10.07
C CYS A 73 14.21 13.98 -11.30
N VAL A 74 14.30 13.23 -12.40
CA VAL A 74 14.72 13.72 -13.72
C VAL A 74 13.55 14.17 -14.61
N HIS A 75 12.34 14.29 -14.04
CA HIS A 75 11.13 14.76 -14.73
C HIS A 75 10.70 13.96 -15.98
N CYS A 76 11.07 12.69 -16.13
CA CYS A 76 10.76 11.87 -17.32
C CYS A 76 9.26 11.54 -17.54
N GLY A 77 8.43 11.60 -16.50
CA GLY A 77 6.98 11.39 -16.61
C GLY A 77 6.50 9.92 -16.60
N ILE A 78 7.39 8.93 -16.42
CA ILE A 78 7.01 7.50 -16.36
C ILE A 78 6.02 7.20 -15.22
N CYS A 79 6.04 8.00 -14.15
CA CYS A 79 5.12 7.88 -13.03
C CYS A 79 3.68 8.35 -13.34
N LEU A 80 3.46 9.10 -14.42
CA LEU A 80 2.16 9.69 -14.76
C LEU A 80 1.08 8.62 -15.03
N PRO A 81 1.28 7.66 -15.95
CA PRO A 81 0.29 6.61 -16.21
C PRO A 81 0.05 5.70 -15.00
N GLN A 82 0.96 5.67 -14.03
CA GLN A 82 0.85 4.84 -12.82
C GLN A 82 0.09 5.54 -11.69
N CYS A 83 -0.19 6.84 -11.82
CA CYS A 83 -0.79 7.63 -10.76
C CYS A 83 -2.32 7.66 -10.90
N PRO A 84 -3.07 7.08 -9.95
CA PRO A 84 -4.53 7.03 -10.07
C PRO A 84 -5.17 8.42 -10.04
N THR A 85 -4.61 9.36 -9.28
CA THR A 85 -5.17 10.72 -9.23
C THR A 85 -4.93 11.50 -10.50
N TYR A 86 -3.75 11.34 -11.12
CA TYR A 86 -3.44 11.98 -12.39
C TYR A 86 -4.31 11.42 -13.51
N GLN A 87 -4.48 10.11 -13.59
CA GLN A 87 -5.33 9.49 -14.63
C GLN A 87 -6.79 9.96 -14.58
N VAL A 88 -7.26 10.35 -13.39
CA VAL A 88 -8.65 10.76 -13.16
C VAL A 88 -8.81 12.29 -13.31
N LEU A 89 -7.80 13.08 -12.98
CA LEU A 89 -7.88 14.55 -12.96
C LEU A 89 -7.21 15.22 -14.17
N GLY A 90 -6.22 14.59 -14.80
CA GLY A 90 -5.41 15.19 -15.87
C GLY A 90 -4.36 16.22 -15.38
N GLU A 91 -4.38 16.58 -14.09
CA GLU A 91 -3.59 17.69 -13.58
C GLU A 91 -2.21 17.28 -13.08
N GLU A 92 -1.16 17.90 -13.64
CA GLU A 92 0.24 17.60 -13.30
C GLU A 92 0.51 17.76 -11.80
N MET A 93 -0.09 18.76 -11.15
CA MET A 93 0.06 18.99 -9.71
C MET A 93 -0.51 17.85 -8.86
N ASP A 94 -1.40 17.04 -9.45
CA ASP A 94 -1.95 15.82 -8.89
C ASP A 94 -1.31 14.54 -9.45
N SER A 95 -0.12 14.68 -10.03
CA SER A 95 0.79 13.59 -10.39
C SER A 95 1.88 13.39 -9.32
N PRO A 96 2.63 12.27 -9.34
CA PRO A 96 3.75 12.06 -8.42
C PRO A 96 4.89 13.06 -8.69
N ARG A 97 5.18 13.33 -9.98
CA ARG A 97 6.22 14.29 -10.38
C ARG A 97 5.84 15.71 -9.99
N GLY A 98 4.61 16.14 -10.24
CA GLY A 98 4.17 17.48 -9.87
C GLY A 98 4.12 17.68 -8.35
N ARG A 99 3.67 16.68 -7.59
CA ARG A 99 3.73 16.73 -6.12
C ARG A 99 5.16 16.78 -5.59
N LEU A 100 6.08 16.03 -6.19
CA LEU A 100 7.48 16.11 -5.83
C LEU A 100 8.05 17.51 -6.13
N TYR A 101 7.67 18.10 -7.27
CA TYR A 101 8.06 19.47 -7.60
C TYR A 101 7.51 20.48 -6.57
N LEU A 102 6.27 20.32 -6.11
CA LEU A 102 5.71 21.11 -5.01
C LEU A 102 6.53 20.97 -3.74
N MET A 103 6.78 19.72 -3.29
CA MET A 103 7.56 19.45 -2.08
C MET A 103 8.96 20.08 -2.19
N ARG A 104 9.62 19.96 -3.34
CA ARG A 104 10.93 20.56 -3.59
C ARG A 104 10.89 22.07 -3.58
N ALA A 105 9.90 22.69 -4.23
CA ALA A 105 9.75 24.14 -4.23
C ALA A 105 9.50 24.68 -2.81
N ALA A 106 8.76 23.96 -1.98
CA ALA A 106 8.58 24.29 -0.57
C ALA A 106 9.90 24.14 0.22
N ALA A 107 10.66 23.06 -0.01
CA ALA A 107 11.97 22.85 0.61
C ALA A 107 13.01 23.93 0.23
N GLU A 108 12.94 24.44 -1.00
CA GLU A 108 13.81 25.50 -1.51
C GLU A 108 13.33 26.92 -1.13
N GLY A 109 12.22 27.04 -0.38
CA GLY A 109 11.66 28.33 0.04
C GLY A 109 10.98 29.13 -1.08
N ARG A 110 10.72 28.49 -2.24
CA ARG A 110 10.01 29.10 -3.38
C ARG A 110 8.50 29.08 -3.20
N LEU A 111 7.98 28.18 -2.36
CA LEU A 111 6.57 28.05 -2.02
C LEU A 111 6.39 27.90 -0.52
N ASP A 112 5.28 28.41 -0.02
CA ASP A 112 4.82 28.15 1.33
C ASP A 112 3.79 27.01 1.37
N ILE A 113 3.60 26.41 2.55
CA ILE A 113 2.52 25.45 2.79
C ILE A 113 1.20 26.23 2.89
N THR A 114 0.51 26.33 1.76
CA THR A 114 -0.81 26.96 1.61
C THR A 114 -1.94 25.92 1.60
N PRO A 115 -3.22 26.34 1.66
CA PRO A 115 -4.35 25.43 1.44
C PRO A 115 -4.32 24.72 0.09
N THR A 116 -3.91 25.41 -0.99
CA THR A 116 -3.79 24.83 -2.34
C THR A 116 -2.67 23.79 -2.40
N PHE A 117 -1.50 24.10 -1.83
CA PHE A 117 -0.42 23.12 -1.67
C PHE A 117 -0.94 21.88 -0.94
N THR A 118 -1.53 22.08 0.24
CA THR A 118 -2.08 21.02 1.08
C THR A 118 -3.08 20.14 0.32
N ARG A 119 -3.97 20.75 -0.46
CA ARG A 119 -4.98 20.05 -1.28
C ARG A 119 -4.36 19.03 -2.23
N HIS A 120 -3.33 19.42 -2.99
CA HIS A 120 -2.67 18.51 -3.93
C HIS A 120 -2.01 17.35 -3.20
N LEU A 121 -1.36 17.59 -2.06
CA LEU A 121 -0.73 16.53 -1.27
C LEU A 121 -1.75 15.60 -0.61
N ASP A 122 -2.88 16.13 -0.12
CA ASP A 122 -3.96 15.33 0.48
C ASP A 122 -4.71 14.47 -0.54
N LEU A 123 -4.80 14.92 -1.79
CA LEU A 123 -5.39 14.12 -2.87
C LEU A 123 -4.60 12.85 -3.18
N CYS A 124 -3.31 12.80 -2.83
CA CYS A 124 -2.51 11.61 -3.05
C CYS A 124 -3.01 10.42 -2.21
N LEU A 125 -3.15 9.25 -2.83
CA LEU A 125 -3.59 8.03 -2.13
C LEU A 125 -2.47 7.39 -1.30
N GLY A 126 -1.20 7.76 -1.54
CA GLY A 126 -0.05 7.08 -0.93
C GLY A 126 0.10 5.62 -1.38
N CYS A 127 -0.35 5.27 -2.59
CA CYS A 127 -0.31 3.90 -3.13
C CYS A 127 1.10 3.43 -3.53
N ARG A 128 2.04 4.36 -3.71
CA ARG A 128 3.46 4.12 -4.05
C ARG A 128 3.71 3.42 -5.39
N ALA A 129 2.71 3.32 -6.26
CA ALA A 129 2.91 2.82 -7.64
C ALA A 129 3.98 3.61 -8.42
N CYS A 130 4.08 4.90 -8.13
CA CYS A 130 5.10 5.78 -8.69
C CYS A 130 6.52 5.41 -8.29
N GLU A 131 6.76 4.83 -7.11
CA GLU A 131 8.09 4.41 -6.67
C GLU A 131 8.55 3.19 -7.49
N THR A 132 7.68 2.20 -7.64
CA THR A 132 7.97 0.98 -8.43
C THR A 132 8.30 1.31 -9.88
N ALA A 133 7.63 2.31 -10.46
CA ALA A 133 7.85 2.71 -11.84
C ALA A 133 9.00 3.71 -12.03
N CYS A 134 9.57 4.26 -10.96
CA CYS A 134 10.55 5.33 -11.07
C CYS A 134 11.95 4.77 -11.41
N PRO A 135 12.54 5.10 -12.58
CA PRO A 135 13.90 4.66 -12.89
C PRO A 135 14.96 5.32 -11.99
N SER A 136 14.64 6.48 -11.42
CA SER A 136 15.52 7.24 -10.51
C SER A 136 15.41 6.79 -9.06
N GLY A 137 14.50 5.86 -8.73
CA GLY A 137 14.34 5.35 -7.36
C GLY A 137 13.90 6.41 -6.34
N VAL A 138 13.08 7.40 -6.74
CA VAL A 138 12.60 8.45 -5.82
C VAL A 138 11.77 7.82 -4.69
N PRO A 139 12.12 8.06 -3.40
CA PRO A 139 11.39 7.52 -2.24
C PRO A 139 10.13 8.34 -1.94
N PHE A 140 9.23 8.45 -2.92
CA PHE A 140 8.08 9.34 -2.92
C PHE A 140 7.17 9.20 -1.70
N GLY A 141 6.92 7.98 -1.22
CA GLY A 141 6.09 7.66 -0.07
C GLY A 141 6.61 8.30 1.21
N ARG A 142 7.92 8.17 1.48
CA ARG A 142 8.56 8.80 2.65
C ARG A 142 8.54 10.32 2.55
N LEU A 143 8.82 10.86 1.36
CA LEU A 143 8.74 12.30 1.11
C LEU A 143 7.32 12.85 1.32
N LEU A 144 6.31 12.12 0.86
CA LEU A 144 4.90 12.44 1.08
C LEU A 144 4.53 12.40 2.57
N GLU A 145 4.92 11.35 3.28
CA GLU A 145 4.63 11.18 4.71
C GLU A 145 5.31 12.28 5.56
N ALA A 146 6.58 12.59 5.29
CA ALA A 146 7.28 13.72 5.90
C ALA A 146 6.56 15.05 5.62
N THR A 147 6.22 15.31 4.36
CA THR A 147 5.51 16.54 3.96
C THR A 147 4.14 16.64 4.62
N ARG A 148 3.40 15.54 4.73
CA ARG A 148 2.11 15.50 5.45
C ARG A 148 2.28 15.77 6.95
N GLY A 149 3.39 15.34 7.55
CA GLY A 149 3.74 15.72 8.92
C GLY A 149 3.93 17.22 9.10
N GLN A 150 4.59 17.87 8.12
CA GLN A 150 4.74 19.33 8.10
C GLN A 150 3.38 20.05 7.96
N ILE A 151 2.49 19.53 7.10
CA ILE A 151 1.11 20.02 6.95
C ILE A 151 0.32 19.87 8.26
N GLU A 152 0.37 18.69 8.89
CA GLU A 152 -0.37 18.41 10.13
C GLU A 152 0.04 19.35 11.26
N ARG A 153 1.34 19.64 11.40
CA ARG A 153 1.86 20.57 12.41
C ARG A 153 1.48 22.02 12.17
N ARG A 154 1.46 22.49 10.91
CA ARG A 154 0.94 23.83 10.58
C ARG A 154 -0.56 23.95 10.86
N GLY A 155 -1.27 22.82 10.90
CA GLY A 155 -2.67 22.75 11.25
C GLY A 155 -3.59 22.80 10.03
N ARG A 156 -4.67 22.03 10.11
CA ARG A 156 -5.71 21.94 9.09
C ARG A 156 -6.91 22.79 9.48
N GLY A 157 -7.71 23.19 8.49
CA GLY A 157 -8.96 23.93 8.73
C GLY A 157 -9.91 23.21 9.71
N PRO A 158 -10.77 23.94 10.45
CA PRO A 158 -11.49 23.42 11.61
C PRO A 158 -12.39 22.21 11.28
N ALA A 159 -13.11 22.27 10.16
CA ALA A 159 -13.97 21.17 9.71
C ALA A 159 -13.18 19.88 9.40
N ARG A 160 -12.01 20.02 8.76
CA ARG A 160 -11.13 18.89 8.44
C ARG A 160 -10.55 18.29 9.73
N ARG A 161 -10.09 19.15 10.64
CA ARG A 161 -9.52 18.74 11.92
C ARG A 161 -10.54 18.00 12.78
N ALA A 162 -11.79 18.46 12.84
CA ALA A 162 -12.86 17.78 13.57
C ALA A 162 -13.14 16.37 13.02
N LEU A 163 -13.24 16.25 11.68
CA LEU A 163 -13.45 14.96 11.02
C LEU A 163 -12.28 13.99 11.26
N GLU A 164 -11.04 14.45 11.11
CA GLU A 164 -9.87 13.61 11.37
C GLU A 164 -9.78 13.22 12.85
N THR A 165 -10.08 14.13 13.77
CA THR A 165 -10.10 13.83 15.22
C THR A 165 -11.09 12.71 15.52
N LEU A 166 -12.27 12.71 14.89
CA LEU A 166 -13.23 11.62 15.01
C LEU A 166 -12.68 10.31 14.43
N ILE A 167 -12.16 10.35 13.20
CA ILE A 167 -11.65 9.18 12.47
C ILE A 167 -10.49 8.51 13.24
N PHE A 168 -9.46 9.29 13.59
CA PHE A 168 -8.27 8.82 14.30
C PHE A 168 -8.55 8.55 15.79
N GLY A 169 -9.55 9.22 16.37
CA GLY A 169 -10.04 8.93 17.71
C GLY A 169 -10.80 7.60 17.81
N LEU A 170 -11.37 7.12 16.71
CA LEU A 170 -12.22 5.92 16.68
C LEU A 170 -11.53 4.68 16.09
N PHE A 171 -11.15 4.70 14.80
CA PHE A 171 -10.73 3.48 14.09
C PHE A 171 -9.47 2.80 14.62
N PRO A 172 -8.41 3.53 15.01
CA PRO A 172 -7.22 2.92 15.59
C PRO A 172 -7.41 2.33 16.99
N HIS A 173 -8.59 2.53 17.60
CA HIS A 173 -8.86 2.19 18.99
C HIS A 173 -9.94 1.09 19.07
N PRO A 174 -9.58 -0.21 19.02
CA PRO A 174 -10.54 -1.32 19.07
C PRO A 174 -11.50 -1.27 20.27
N ARG A 175 -11.05 -0.74 21.41
CA ARG A 175 -11.87 -0.54 22.62
C ARG A 175 -13.03 0.44 22.42
N ARG A 176 -12.90 1.40 21.49
CA ARG A 176 -13.92 2.37 21.11
C ARG A 176 -14.72 1.89 19.88
N LEU A 177 -14.02 1.33 18.89
CA LEU A 177 -14.63 0.85 17.66
C LEU A 177 -15.57 -0.34 17.87
N GLY A 178 -15.25 -1.25 18.79
CA GLY A 178 -16.10 -2.42 19.08
C GLY A 178 -17.53 -2.04 19.51
N PRO A 179 -17.72 -1.22 20.56
CA PRO A 179 -19.03 -0.71 20.94
C PRO A 179 -19.76 0.04 19.82
N ALA A 180 -19.05 0.89 19.06
CA ALA A 180 -19.64 1.62 17.94
C ALA A 180 -20.19 0.66 16.86
N LEU A 181 -19.46 -0.40 16.53
CA LEU A 181 -19.92 -1.42 15.59
C LEU A 181 -21.09 -2.25 16.14
N ARG A 182 -21.21 -2.43 17.47
CA ARG A 182 -22.39 -3.09 18.06
C ARG A 182 -23.64 -2.22 17.93
N LEU A 183 -23.54 -0.92 18.19
CA LEU A 183 -24.65 0.02 17.95
C LEU A 183 -25.03 0.04 16.48
N LEU A 184 -24.05 0.03 15.59
CA LEU A 184 -24.27 -0.09 14.16
C LEU A 184 -24.99 -1.39 13.79
N ALA A 185 -24.60 -2.53 14.38
CA ALA A 185 -25.26 -3.80 14.15
C ALA A 185 -26.73 -3.78 14.61
N LEU A 186 -27.05 -3.07 15.70
CA LEU A 186 -28.43 -2.86 16.15
C LEU A 186 -29.21 -1.99 15.15
N TYR A 187 -28.61 -0.92 14.65
CA TYR A 187 -29.19 -0.06 13.61
C TYR A 187 -29.49 -0.82 12.29
N GLN A 188 -28.60 -1.74 11.90
CA GLN A 188 -28.81 -2.61 10.73
C GLN A 188 -29.94 -3.61 11.00
N ARG A 189 -29.95 -4.25 12.18
CA ARG A 189 -30.96 -5.27 12.55
C ARG A 189 -32.36 -4.70 12.76
N SER A 190 -32.49 -3.44 13.16
CA SER A 190 -33.80 -2.80 13.33
C SER A 190 -34.48 -2.43 12.01
N GLY A 191 -33.81 -2.57 10.87
CA GLY A 191 -34.34 -2.16 9.56
C GLY A 191 -34.31 -0.63 9.34
N LEU A 192 -33.86 0.15 10.33
CA LEU A 192 -33.70 1.61 10.20
C LEU A 192 -32.77 1.98 9.04
N GLN A 193 -31.78 1.14 8.75
CA GLN A 193 -30.92 1.32 7.58
C GLN A 193 -31.70 1.35 6.27
N SER A 194 -32.62 0.40 6.09
CA SER A 194 -33.45 0.31 4.89
C SER A 194 -34.33 1.55 4.76
N LEU A 195 -34.89 2.04 5.87
CA LEU A 195 -35.68 3.27 5.90
C LEU A 195 -34.84 4.51 5.53
N VAL A 196 -33.67 4.67 6.13
CA VAL A 196 -32.76 5.80 5.85
C VAL A 196 -32.34 5.82 4.38
N ARG A 197 -32.11 4.64 3.78
CA ARG A 197 -31.79 4.51 2.36
C ARG A 197 -32.99 4.78 1.45
N ALA A 198 -34.17 4.22 1.77
CA ALA A 198 -35.38 4.39 0.98
C ALA A 198 -35.87 5.85 0.95
N LEU A 199 -35.75 6.56 2.08
CA LEU A 199 -36.14 7.97 2.20
C LEU A 199 -35.04 8.95 1.74
N GLU A 200 -33.90 8.46 1.24
CA GLU A 200 -32.74 9.26 0.83
C GLU A 200 -32.27 10.30 1.87
N LEU A 201 -32.45 10.05 3.18
CA LEU A 201 -32.22 11.05 4.25
C LEU A 201 -30.78 11.57 4.30
N LEU A 202 -29.81 10.78 3.82
CA LEU A 202 -28.39 11.15 3.80
C LEU A 202 -27.94 11.81 2.49
N ARG A 203 -28.83 12.01 1.52
CA ARG A 203 -28.53 12.69 0.25
C ARG A 203 -27.85 14.06 0.41
N PRO A 204 -28.27 14.96 1.31
CA PRO A 204 -27.59 16.25 1.51
C PRO A 204 -26.23 16.13 2.24
N PHE A 205 -25.90 14.97 2.81
CA PHE A 205 -24.68 14.75 3.60
C PHE A 205 -23.75 13.72 2.93
N PRO A 206 -23.00 14.11 1.88
CA PRO A 206 -22.26 13.16 1.05
C PRO A 206 -21.24 12.31 1.81
N ARG A 207 -20.59 12.86 2.84
CA ARG A 207 -19.65 12.11 3.69
C ARG A 207 -20.34 11.08 4.58
N LEU A 208 -21.48 11.44 5.19
CA LEU A 208 -22.27 10.49 5.99
C LEU A 208 -22.83 9.38 5.11
N ARG A 209 -23.30 9.73 3.90
CA ARG A 209 -23.73 8.75 2.89
C ARG A 209 -22.59 7.81 2.50
N ALA A 210 -21.39 8.34 2.25
CA ALA A 210 -20.22 7.51 1.91
C ALA A 210 -19.86 6.54 3.06
N MET A 211 -19.88 7.01 4.31
CA MET A 211 -19.69 6.16 5.49
C MET A 211 -20.76 5.07 5.62
N GLU A 212 -22.03 5.43 5.39
CA GLU A 212 -23.17 4.51 5.46
C GLU A 212 -23.10 3.41 4.39
N GLN A 213 -22.64 3.75 3.18
CA GLN A 213 -22.52 2.79 2.08
C GLN A 213 -21.38 1.77 2.28
N LEU A 214 -20.37 2.13 3.07
CA LEU A 214 -19.27 1.24 3.45
C LEU A 214 -19.67 0.21 4.51
N LEU A 215 -20.83 0.38 5.15
CA LEU A 215 -21.27 -0.51 6.20
C LEU A 215 -21.51 -1.91 5.64
N VAL A 216 -20.78 -2.86 6.20
CA VAL A 216 -21.01 -4.30 6.02
C VAL A 216 -21.74 -4.85 7.24
N THR A 217 -22.35 -6.03 7.08
CA THR A 217 -22.91 -6.76 8.21
C THR A 217 -21.79 -7.04 9.21
N VAL A 218 -21.94 -6.52 10.43
CA VAL A 218 -20.93 -6.70 11.47
C VAL A 218 -20.92 -8.17 11.92
N PRO A 219 -19.81 -8.91 11.73
CA PRO A 219 -19.76 -10.32 12.08
C PRO A 219 -19.72 -10.53 13.60
N ARG A 220 -20.15 -11.71 14.05
CA ARG A 220 -19.89 -12.15 15.41
C ARG A 220 -18.44 -12.65 15.50
N GLY A 221 -17.56 -11.85 16.11
CA GLY A 221 -16.16 -12.23 16.32
C GLY A 221 -15.91 -12.88 17.68
N GLY A 222 -15.04 -13.90 17.70
CA GLY A 222 -14.49 -14.49 18.92
C GLY A 222 -13.11 -13.94 19.27
N ARG A 223 -12.68 -14.10 20.52
CA ARG A 223 -11.28 -13.88 20.91
C ARG A 223 -10.43 -15.06 20.41
N LEU A 224 -9.28 -14.78 19.82
CA LEU A 224 -8.30 -15.81 19.46
C LEU A 224 -7.55 -16.28 20.72
N PRO A 225 -7.23 -17.58 20.83
CA PRO A 225 -6.36 -18.09 21.89
C PRO A 225 -4.99 -17.40 21.86
N ALA A 226 -4.36 -17.18 23.02
CA ALA A 226 -3.05 -16.50 23.05
C ALA A 226 -1.94 -17.27 22.30
N LEU A 227 -2.04 -18.60 22.28
CA LEU A 227 -1.17 -19.51 21.56
C LEU A 227 -2.02 -20.62 20.93
N VAL A 228 -1.76 -20.92 19.66
CA VAL A 228 -2.24 -22.13 18.98
C VAL A 228 -1.01 -22.91 18.51
N PRO A 229 -0.81 -24.16 18.96
CA PRO A 229 0.37 -24.94 18.61
C PRO A 229 0.38 -25.32 17.12
N ALA A 230 1.58 -25.58 16.59
CA ALA A 230 1.75 -26.19 15.28
C ALA A 230 1.05 -27.55 15.20
N VAL A 231 0.49 -27.87 14.03
CA VAL A 231 0.02 -29.21 13.68
C VAL A 231 1.08 -29.87 12.78
N GLY A 232 1.49 -31.09 13.13
CA GLY A 232 2.53 -31.81 12.40
C GLY A 232 3.95 -31.36 12.77
N ALA A 233 4.85 -31.31 11.79
CA ALA A 233 6.23 -30.93 12.01
C ALA A 233 6.36 -29.44 12.36
N ARG A 234 6.99 -29.16 13.51
CA ARG A 234 7.15 -27.80 14.02
C ARG A 234 8.26 -27.06 13.26
N ARG A 235 7.89 -26.00 12.54
CA ARG A 235 8.80 -25.10 11.80
C ARG A 235 9.37 -23.98 12.66
N GLY A 236 8.62 -23.54 13.66
CA GLY A 236 9.01 -22.41 14.51
C GLY A 236 7.81 -21.74 15.15
N ARG A 237 7.99 -20.47 15.52
CA ARG A 237 7.00 -19.63 16.21
C ARG A 237 6.80 -18.30 15.51
N VAL A 238 5.54 -17.97 15.23
CA VAL A 238 5.15 -16.71 14.59
C VAL A 238 4.16 -15.93 15.44
N GLY A 239 4.26 -14.61 15.41
CA GLY A 239 3.27 -13.71 16.01
C GLY A 239 2.28 -13.25 14.94
N LEU A 240 0.96 -13.32 15.17
CA LEU A 240 -0.03 -12.78 14.23
C LEU A 240 -0.52 -11.40 14.69
N LEU A 241 -0.32 -10.39 13.83
CA LEU A 241 -0.95 -9.09 13.96
C LEU A 241 -2.42 -9.16 13.53
N THR A 242 -3.31 -8.98 14.49
CA THR A 242 -4.76 -9.07 14.24
C THR A 242 -5.36 -7.81 13.59
N GLY A 243 -4.62 -6.70 13.57
CA GLY A 243 -5.04 -5.40 13.00
C GLY A 243 -6.14 -4.70 13.83
N CYS A 244 -6.16 -3.38 13.86
CA CYS A 244 -7.13 -2.62 14.68
C CYS A 244 -8.56 -2.71 14.14
N VAL A 245 -8.74 -2.46 12.84
CA VAL A 245 -10.03 -2.53 12.15
C VAL A 245 -10.35 -3.97 11.73
N GLN A 246 -9.35 -4.70 11.23
CA GLN A 246 -9.54 -6.05 10.70
C GLN A 246 -10.09 -7.02 11.74
N ARG A 247 -9.59 -7.01 12.98
CA ARG A 247 -10.09 -7.90 14.03
C ARG A 247 -11.58 -7.74 14.35
N LEU A 248 -12.19 -6.62 13.95
CA LEU A 248 -13.58 -6.33 14.22
C LEU A 248 -14.47 -6.52 12.99
N ILE A 249 -13.97 -6.19 11.80
CA ILE A 249 -14.76 -6.25 10.56
C ILE A 249 -14.56 -7.59 9.81
N TYR A 250 -13.38 -8.20 9.92
CA TYR A 250 -13.03 -9.49 9.33
C TYR A 250 -12.38 -10.44 10.37
N PRO A 251 -13.02 -10.72 11.51
CA PRO A 251 -12.48 -11.61 12.53
C PRO A 251 -12.19 -13.02 12.00
N GLN A 252 -12.98 -13.50 11.03
CA GLN A 252 -12.78 -14.79 10.39
C GLN A 252 -11.45 -14.88 9.64
N VAL A 253 -11.00 -13.79 9.01
CA VAL A 253 -9.69 -13.75 8.34
C VAL A 253 -8.58 -14.03 9.34
N ASN A 254 -8.64 -13.45 10.54
CA ASN A 254 -7.63 -13.74 11.57
C ASN A 254 -7.74 -15.17 12.10
N ALA A 255 -8.96 -15.68 12.33
CA ALA A 255 -9.15 -17.05 12.79
C ALA A 255 -8.61 -18.08 11.79
N GLU A 256 -8.93 -17.91 10.51
CA GLU A 256 -8.46 -18.80 9.46
C GLU A 256 -6.96 -18.63 9.18
N THR A 257 -6.41 -17.42 9.37
CA THR A 257 -4.95 -17.22 9.34
C THR A 257 -4.27 -18.06 10.41
N VAL A 258 -4.78 -18.07 11.65
CA VAL A 258 -4.23 -18.91 12.73
C VAL A 258 -4.31 -20.39 12.37
N ARG A 259 -5.45 -20.87 11.84
CA ARG A 259 -5.61 -22.29 11.45
C ARG A 259 -4.65 -22.69 10.33
N LEU A 260 -4.52 -21.86 9.29
CA LEU A 260 -3.65 -22.11 8.15
C LEU A 260 -2.18 -22.14 8.56
N LEU A 261 -1.73 -21.17 9.37
CA LEU A 261 -0.36 -21.13 9.89
C LEU A 261 -0.04 -22.31 10.81
N SER A 262 -0.98 -22.68 11.70
CA SER A 262 -0.85 -23.85 12.56
C SER A 262 -0.69 -25.13 11.75
N ARG A 263 -1.52 -25.34 10.71
CA ARG A 263 -1.38 -26.47 9.76
C ARG A 263 -0.11 -26.41 8.92
N ALA A 264 0.38 -25.22 8.63
CA ALA A 264 1.67 -25.03 7.98
C ALA A 264 2.87 -25.32 8.91
N GLY A 265 2.65 -25.78 10.15
CA GLY A 265 3.70 -26.19 11.08
C GLY A 265 4.18 -25.08 12.03
N TRP A 266 3.48 -23.96 12.15
CA TRP A 266 3.89 -22.84 13.02
C TRP A 266 3.15 -22.82 14.35
N ASP A 267 3.87 -22.56 15.44
CA ASP A 267 3.25 -22.11 16.69
C ASP A 267 2.79 -20.66 16.51
N VAL A 268 1.48 -20.41 16.60
CA VAL A 268 0.90 -19.08 16.35
C VAL A 268 0.60 -18.38 17.65
N VAL A 269 1.29 -17.27 17.90
CA VAL A 269 1.11 -16.42 19.07
C VAL A 269 0.25 -15.21 18.70
N THR A 270 -0.89 -15.03 19.37
CA THR A 270 -1.73 -13.83 19.24
C THR A 270 -1.87 -13.15 20.60
N PRO A 271 -0.92 -12.29 20.99
CA PRO A 271 -0.97 -11.65 22.30
C PRO A 271 -2.21 -10.74 22.38
N PRO A 272 -2.90 -10.69 23.52
CA PRO A 272 -3.96 -9.71 23.71
C PRO A 272 -3.37 -8.29 23.73
N GLY A 273 -4.18 -7.28 23.42
CA GLY A 273 -3.77 -5.89 23.64
C GLY A 273 -2.80 -5.28 22.62
N GLN A 274 -2.53 -5.91 21.46
CA GLN A 274 -1.62 -5.43 20.40
C GLN A 274 -1.82 -3.97 19.92
N GLY A 275 -2.98 -3.36 20.15
CA GLY A 275 -3.26 -2.00 19.66
C GLY A 275 -3.34 -1.90 18.13
N CYS A 276 -2.78 -0.83 17.58
CA CYS A 276 -2.77 -0.51 16.15
C CYS A 276 -1.32 -0.45 15.63
N CYS A 277 -1.10 -0.83 14.37
CA CYS A 277 0.19 -0.70 13.69
C CYS A 277 0.58 0.74 13.33
N GLY A 278 -0.34 1.70 13.45
CA GLY A 278 -0.08 3.09 13.13
C GLY A 278 -0.19 3.46 11.65
N ALA A 279 -0.48 2.52 10.74
CA ALA A 279 -0.55 2.79 9.29
C ALA A 279 -1.40 4.02 8.91
N LEU A 280 -2.59 4.15 9.49
CA LEU A 280 -3.45 5.32 9.24
C LEU A 280 -2.76 6.63 9.65
N HIS A 281 -2.07 6.65 10.80
CA HIS A 281 -1.42 7.84 11.33
C HIS A 281 -0.22 8.22 10.45
N LEU A 282 0.59 7.23 10.05
CA LEU A 282 1.71 7.45 9.14
C LEU A 282 1.24 8.12 7.85
N HIS A 283 0.28 7.50 7.15
CA HIS A 283 -0.20 8.03 5.87
C HIS A 283 -0.96 9.35 6.02
N GLY A 284 -1.51 9.65 7.21
CA GLY A 284 -2.15 10.92 7.53
C GLY A 284 -1.18 12.03 7.95
N GLY A 285 0.12 11.74 8.14
CA GLY A 285 1.11 12.71 8.63
C GLY A 285 1.14 12.87 10.16
N ARG A 286 0.44 12.02 10.92
CA ARG A 286 0.45 12.02 12.40
C ARG A 286 1.65 11.23 12.92
N LEU A 287 2.86 11.72 12.65
CA LEU A 287 4.11 10.98 12.84
C LEU A 287 4.42 10.67 14.31
N ASP A 288 4.06 11.56 15.24
CA ASP A 288 4.29 11.31 16.67
C ASP A 288 3.36 10.23 17.22
N GLU A 289 2.09 10.26 16.83
CA GLU A 289 1.11 9.20 17.16
C GLU A 289 1.53 7.86 16.53
N PHE A 290 2.02 7.89 15.28
CA PHE A 290 2.58 6.72 14.62
C PHE A 290 3.75 6.10 15.39
N ARG A 291 4.73 6.91 15.81
CA ARG A 291 5.87 6.45 16.63
C ARG A 291 5.42 5.83 17.95
N ALA A 292 4.47 6.46 18.63
CA ALA A 292 3.92 5.94 19.89
C ALA A 292 3.26 4.56 19.69
N LEU A 293 2.45 4.41 18.64
CA LEU A 293 1.80 3.16 18.29
C LEU A 293 2.80 2.07 17.88
N ALA A 294 3.82 2.42 17.10
CA ALA A 294 4.86 1.48 16.68
C ALA A 294 5.65 0.93 17.88
N ARG A 295 6.02 1.79 18.84
CA ARG A 295 6.68 1.35 20.10
C ARG A 295 5.77 0.43 20.92
N ALA A 296 4.50 0.81 21.09
CA ALA A 296 3.54 0.01 21.84
C ALA A 296 3.28 -1.36 21.18
N LEU A 297 3.20 -1.41 19.84
CA LEU A 297 3.05 -2.65 19.10
C LEU A 297 4.25 -3.57 19.32
N ALA A 298 5.47 -3.03 19.25
CA ALA A 298 6.69 -3.82 19.46
C ALA A 298 6.76 -4.44 20.85
N GLN A 299 6.28 -3.74 21.88
CA GLN A 299 6.19 -4.26 23.24
C GLN A 299 5.12 -5.34 23.42
N ALA A 300 4.11 -5.40 22.55
CA ALA A 300 3.02 -6.36 22.67
C ALA A 300 3.40 -7.79 22.23
N PHE A 301 4.49 -7.95 21.46
CA PHE A 301 4.94 -9.24 20.98
C PHE A 301 6.19 -9.71 21.73
N PRO A 302 6.33 -11.02 21.99
CA PRO A 302 7.54 -11.56 22.60
C PRO A 302 8.74 -11.42 21.65
N GLU A 303 9.95 -11.33 22.21
CA GLU A 303 11.18 -11.20 21.40
C GLU A 303 11.49 -12.48 20.60
N ALA A 304 11.17 -13.64 21.18
CA ALA A 304 11.40 -14.97 20.61
C ALA A 304 10.31 -15.35 19.58
N LEU A 305 10.28 -14.60 18.47
CA LEU A 305 9.52 -14.92 17.26
C LEU A 305 10.46 -15.06 16.07
N ASP A 306 10.20 -16.03 15.21
CA ASP A 306 10.84 -16.14 13.89
C ASP A 306 10.30 -15.06 12.96
N HIS A 307 8.97 -14.90 12.94
CA HIS A 307 8.28 -13.91 12.11
C HIS A 307 7.13 -13.20 12.82
N LEU A 308 6.89 -11.94 12.45
CA LEU A 308 5.61 -11.27 12.65
C LEU A 308 4.78 -11.42 11.37
N VAL A 309 3.65 -12.11 11.45
CA VAL A 309 2.74 -12.29 10.32
C VAL A 309 1.73 -11.16 10.27
N VAL A 310 1.57 -10.60 9.08
CA VAL A 310 0.51 -9.66 8.74
C VAL A 310 -0.36 -10.25 7.65
N ASN A 311 -1.66 -9.99 7.72
CA ASN A 311 -2.66 -10.37 6.72
C ASN A 311 -3.48 -9.15 6.30
N ALA A 312 -2.86 -7.97 6.39
CA ALA A 312 -3.43 -6.69 5.97
C ALA A 312 -2.31 -5.86 5.36
N ALA A 313 -2.34 -5.69 4.04
CA ALA A 313 -1.27 -5.04 3.29
C ALA A 313 -0.85 -3.67 3.86
N GLY A 314 -1.81 -2.84 4.27
CA GLY A 314 -1.51 -1.53 4.85
C GLY A 314 -0.78 -1.61 6.20
N CYS A 315 -1.05 -2.63 7.01
CA CYS A 315 -0.30 -2.85 8.25
C CYS A 315 1.14 -3.26 7.95
N GLY A 316 1.33 -4.19 7.01
CA GLY A 316 2.65 -4.67 6.61
C GLY A 316 3.53 -3.55 6.05
N SER A 317 3.00 -2.74 5.12
CA SER A 317 3.74 -1.61 4.55
C SER A 317 4.16 -0.59 5.60
N ALA A 318 3.28 -0.23 6.55
CA ALA A 318 3.64 0.73 7.60
C ALA A 318 4.68 0.17 8.58
N ILE A 319 4.60 -1.12 8.92
CA ILE A 319 5.57 -1.77 9.82
C ILE A 319 6.96 -1.80 9.19
N ARG A 320 7.08 -2.02 7.87
CA ARG A 320 8.37 -1.97 7.17
C ARG A 320 9.07 -0.61 7.28
N GLU A 321 8.31 0.47 7.56
CA GLU A 321 8.86 1.82 7.75
C GLU A 321 9.28 2.12 9.20
N TYR A 322 9.12 1.19 10.15
CA TYR A 322 9.48 1.44 11.56
C TYR A 322 10.96 1.79 11.74
N GLY A 323 11.86 1.13 11.02
CA GLY A 323 13.31 1.43 11.08
C GLY A 323 13.61 2.86 10.66
N HIS A 324 12.98 3.34 9.58
CA HIS A 324 13.14 4.70 9.08
C HIS A 324 12.66 5.76 10.10
N TRP A 325 11.47 5.57 10.67
CA TRP A 325 10.83 6.60 11.50
C TRP A 325 11.18 6.56 12.99
N LEU A 326 11.66 5.41 13.50
CA LEU A 326 12.04 5.23 14.91
C LEU A 326 13.55 5.01 15.09
N GLY A 327 14.30 4.78 14.02
CA GLY A 327 15.71 4.43 14.04
C GLY A 327 15.94 2.91 14.06
N GLU A 328 17.01 2.47 13.40
CA GLU A 328 17.32 1.03 13.20
C GLU A 328 17.62 0.25 14.48
N ALA A 329 18.03 0.95 15.55
CA ALA A 329 18.29 0.39 16.87
C ALA A 329 17.02 0.19 17.71
N ALA A 330 15.87 0.74 17.29
CA ALA A 330 14.63 0.59 18.04
C ALA A 330 14.12 -0.86 17.99
N PRO A 331 13.51 -1.40 19.07
CA PRO A 331 12.87 -2.72 19.05
C PRO A 331 11.84 -2.89 17.92
N ALA A 332 11.13 -1.81 17.59
CA ALA A 332 10.20 -1.77 16.47
C ALA A 332 10.86 -2.05 15.11
N ALA A 333 12.12 -1.63 14.90
CA ALA A 333 12.87 -1.93 13.68
C ALA A 333 13.21 -3.43 13.58
N ALA A 334 13.54 -4.08 14.71
CA ALA A 334 13.74 -5.52 14.75
C ALA A 334 12.46 -6.30 14.39
N LEU A 335 11.31 -5.86 14.91
CA LEU A 335 10.00 -6.41 14.55
C LEU A 335 9.71 -6.24 13.04
N ALA A 336 10.04 -5.07 12.48
CA ALA A 336 9.86 -4.77 11.06
C ALA A 336 10.65 -5.73 10.15
N ARG A 337 11.92 -6.00 10.48
CA ARG A 337 12.75 -6.96 9.72
C ARG A 337 12.18 -8.37 9.71
N LYS A 338 11.53 -8.78 10.79
CA LYS A 338 10.85 -10.08 10.95
C LYS A 338 9.45 -10.12 10.33
N THR A 339 8.93 -9.01 9.82
CA THR A 339 7.57 -8.95 9.30
C THR A 339 7.46 -9.64 7.95
N ARG A 340 6.44 -10.50 7.81
CA ARG A 340 6.09 -11.21 6.57
C ARG A 340 4.58 -11.16 6.35
N ASP A 341 4.18 -11.02 5.10
CA ASP A 341 2.78 -11.24 4.73
C ASP A 341 2.45 -12.72 4.88
N VAL A 342 1.21 -13.02 5.27
CA VAL A 342 0.72 -14.39 5.45
C VAL A 342 0.92 -15.24 4.19
N THR A 343 0.81 -14.64 3.01
CA THR A 343 0.99 -15.37 1.74
C THR A 343 2.43 -15.83 1.51
N GLU A 344 3.43 -15.08 2.00
CA GLU A 344 4.84 -15.48 1.92
C GLU A 344 5.12 -16.77 2.73
N LEU A 345 4.44 -16.94 3.86
CA LEU A 345 4.62 -18.12 4.72
C LEU A 345 3.79 -19.32 4.25
N LEU A 346 2.59 -19.08 3.73
CA LEU A 346 1.70 -20.15 3.29
C LEU A 346 2.10 -20.69 1.91
N VAL A 347 2.73 -19.90 1.04
CA VAL A 347 3.13 -20.38 -0.30
C VAL A 347 4.13 -21.54 -0.21
N GLU A 348 4.98 -21.53 0.82
CA GLU A 348 5.96 -22.58 1.13
C GLU A 348 5.35 -23.80 1.83
N ALA A 349 4.11 -23.70 2.32
CA ALA A 349 3.49 -24.77 3.09
C ALA A 349 2.82 -25.79 2.16
N ASP A 350 2.97 -27.07 2.46
CA ASP A 350 2.16 -28.12 1.85
C ASP A 350 0.79 -28.16 2.54
N LEU A 351 -0.25 -27.76 1.80
CA LEU A 351 -1.61 -27.63 2.30
C LEU A 351 -2.50 -28.53 1.43
N PRO A 352 -3.34 -29.39 2.04
CA PRO A 352 -4.23 -30.29 1.30
C PRO A 352 -5.46 -29.54 0.77
N LEU A 353 -5.27 -28.73 -0.28
CA LEU A 353 -6.31 -27.89 -0.88
C LEU A 353 -7.26 -28.74 -1.74
N ARG A 354 -8.56 -28.66 -1.45
CA ARG A 354 -9.65 -29.28 -2.20
C ARG A 354 -10.12 -28.39 -3.35
N PRO A 355 -10.79 -28.97 -4.37
CA PRO A 355 -11.27 -28.19 -5.49
C PRO A 355 -12.27 -27.10 -5.11
N ILE A 356 -12.17 -25.94 -5.78
CA ILE A 356 -13.18 -24.88 -5.75
C ILE A 356 -13.52 -24.55 -7.20
N GLU A 357 -14.69 -24.96 -7.67
CA GLU A 357 -15.17 -24.65 -9.02
C GLU A 357 -15.66 -23.20 -9.11
N ALA A 358 -14.74 -22.29 -9.41
CA ALA A 358 -15.03 -20.87 -9.55
C ALA A 358 -14.04 -20.16 -10.46
N VAL A 359 -14.46 -19.00 -10.97
CA VAL A 359 -13.58 -18.07 -11.69
C VAL A 359 -13.23 -16.95 -10.71
N ALA A 360 -11.95 -16.80 -10.42
CA ALA A 360 -11.45 -15.76 -9.53
C ALA A 360 -10.65 -14.71 -10.29
N THR A 361 -10.73 -13.47 -9.84
CA THR A 361 -9.79 -12.41 -10.21
C THR A 361 -9.13 -11.82 -8.97
N TYR A 362 -7.93 -11.28 -9.11
CA TYR A 362 -7.11 -10.82 -7.98
C TYR A 362 -6.86 -9.31 -8.07
N HIS A 363 -7.21 -8.60 -6.99
CA HIS A 363 -6.81 -7.21 -6.81
C HIS A 363 -5.49 -7.14 -6.03
N ASP A 364 -4.48 -6.63 -6.71
CA ASP A 364 -3.20 -6.26 -6.12
C ASP A 364 -3.37 -5.07 -5.19
N ALA A 365 -3.43 -5.35 -3.87
CA ALA A 365 -3.43 -4.28 -2.88
C ALA A 365 -2.14 -3.46 -3.01
N CYS A 366 -2.25 -2.16 -3.32
CA CYS A 366 -1.10 -1.31 -3.62
C CYS A 366 0.01 -1.32 -2.56
N HIS A 367 -0.34 -1.38 -1.27
CA HIS A 367 0.64 -1.50 -0.18
C HIS A 367 1.30 -2.87 -0.09
N LEU A 368 0.70 -3.93 -0.63
CA LEU A 368 1.35 -5.25 -0.72
C LEU A 368 2.38 -5.25 -1.86
N VAL A 369 1.96 -4.79 -3.03
CA VAL A 369 2.76 -4.81 -4.26
C VAL A 369 3.87 -3.75 -4.23
N HIS A 370 3.55 -2.49 -3.97
CA HIS A 370 4.52 -1.40 -4.03
C HIS A 370 5.18 -1.14 -2.68
N GLY A 371 4.41 -1.21 -1.60
CA GLY A 371 4.92 -0.94 -0.24
C GLY A 371 5.71 -2.10 0.38
N GLN A 372 5.41 -3.35 -0.01
CA GLN A 372 6.12 -4.53 0.49
C GLN A 372 6.87 -5.31 -0.59
N GLY A 373 6.64 -5.04 -1.88
CA GLY A 373 7.28 -5.75 -2.98
C GLY A 373 6.70 -7.15 -3.27
N ILE A 374 5.54 -7.49 -2.70
CA ILE A 374 4.98 -8.84 -2.77
C ILE A 374 3.92 -8.89 -3.89
N ARG A 375 4.22 -9.61 -4.98
CA ARG A 375 3.33 -9.75 -6.15
C ARG A 375 2.89 -11.19 -6.44
N SER A 376 3.82 -12.13 -6.40
CA SER A 376 3.62 -13.50 -6.89
C SER A 376 2.99 -14.44 -5.85
N ALA A 377 3.36 -14.31 -4.57
CA ALA A 377 2.95 -15.26 -3.52
C ALA A 377 1.42 -15.45 -3.40
N PRO A 378 0.56 -14.39 -3.43
CA PRO A 378 -0.89 -14.57 -3.38
C PRO A 378 -1.43 -15.35 -4.59
N ARG A 379 -0.95 -15.06 -5.80
CA ARG A 379 -1.39 -15.74 -7.04
C ARG A 379 -0.92 -17.19 -7.08
N ALA A 380 0.32 -17.45 -6.69
CA ALA A 380 0.88 -18.79 -6.61
C ALA A 380 0.08 -19.68 -5.64
N LEU A 381 -0.36 -19.12 -4.51
CA LEU A 381 -1.23 -19.81 -3.57
C LEU A 381 -2.61 -20.13 -4.16
N LEU A 382 -3.26 -19.16 -4.80
CA LEU A 382 -4.58 -19.37 -5.39
C LEU A 382 -4.53 -20.38 -6.54
N ALA A 383 -3.48 -20.34 -7.37
CA ALA A 383 -3.28 -21.27 -8.48
C ALA A 383 -3.08 -22.74 -8.06
N ARG A 384 -2.76 -23.00 -6.78
CA ARG A 384 -2.66 -24.36 -6.23
C ARG A 384 -4.02 -24.98 -5.91
N ILE A 385 -5.11 -24.21 -5.92
CA ILE A 385 -6.45 -24.71 -5.63
C ILE A 385 -7.01 -25.35 -6.91
N PRO A 386 -7.28 -26.67 -6.94
CA PRO A 386 -7.86 -27.31 -8.11
C PRO A 386 -9.23 -26.70 -8.46
N GLY A 387 -9.59 -26.65 -9.74
CA GLY A 387 -10.88 -26.07 -10.20
C GLY A 387 -10.97 -24.54 -10.14
N LEU A 388 -10.08 -23.86 -9.39
CA LEU A 388 -10.10 -22.41 -9.29
C LEU A 388 -9.38 -21.77 -10.49
N ARG A 389 -10.14 -21.22 -11.42
CA ARG A 389 -9.58 -20.54 -12.59
C ARG A 389 -9.29 -19.07 -12.29
N LEU A 390 -8.01 -18.71 -12.23
CA LEU A 390 -7.58 -17.32 -12.06
C LEU A 390 -7.59 -16.57 -13.40
N VAL A 391 -8.23 -15.41 -13.43
CA VAL A 391 -8.25 -14.46 -14.56
C VAL A 391 -7.62 -13.15 -14.07
N GLU A 392 -6.66 -12.62 -14.82
CA GLU A 392 -6.01 -11.37 -14.45
C GLU A 392 -6.98 -10.18 -14.50
N LEU A 393 -6.89 -9.32 -13.49
CA LEU A 393 -7.67 -8.10 -13.41
C LEU A 393 -6.95 -7.00 -14.21
N PRO A 394 -7.57 -6.38 -15.22
CA PRO A 394 -6.99 -5.22 -15.86
C PRO A 394 -6.71 -4.12 -14.82
N GLU A 395 -5.49 -3.57 -14.89
CA GLU A 395 -5.01 -2.56 -13.94
C GLU A 395 -5.13 -3.03 -12.48
N SER A 396 -4.75 -4.28 -12.22
CA SER A 396 -4.94 -4.97 -10.94
C SER A 396 -4.43 -4.15 -9.75
N ASP A 397 -3.29 -3.47 -9.89
CA ASP A 397 -2.60 -2.66 -8.87
C ASP A 397 -3.06 -1.19 -8.81
N LEU A 398 -3.95 -0.76 -9.72
CA LEU A 398 -4.62 0.54 -9.60
C LEU A 398 -5.44 0.58 -8.31
N CYS A 399 -5.26 1.64 -7.53
CA CYS A 399 -5.85 1.78 -6.20
C CYS A 399 -7.38 1.68 -6.23
N CYS A 400 -7.96 0.92 -5.28
CA CYS A 400 -9.40 0.78 -5.12
C CYS A 400 -10.13 2.05 -4.62
N GLY A 401 -9.40 3.09 -4.19
CA GLY A 401 -9.96 4.32 -3.63
C GLY A 401 -10.12 4.35 -2.11
N SER A 402 -9.85 3.24 -1.39
CA SER A 402 -9.94 3.22 0.08
C SER A 402 -8.82 4.02 0.76
N ALA A 403 -7.57 3.73 0.41
CA ALA A 403 -6.34 4.30 0.96
C ALA A 403 -6.42 4.63 2.47
N GLY A 404 -6.81 3.63 3.27
CA GLY A 404 -7.04 3.77 4.71
C GLY A 404 -8.37 4.45 5.00
N VAL A 405 -8.36 5.78 5.07
CA VAL A 405 -9.55 6.61 5.36
C VAL A 405 -9.84 7.63 4.26
N TYR A 406 -9.13 7.53 3.13
CA TYR A 406 -9.26 8.45 2.00
C TYR A 406 -10.69 8.50 1.46
N ASN A 407 -11.37 7.36 1.36
CA ASN A 407 -12.77 7.30 0.94
C ASN A 407 -13.76 8.05 1.85
N LEU A 408 -13.36 8.41 3.08
CA LEU A 408 -14.16 9.25 3.97
C LEU A 408 -13.80 10.74 3.86
N LEU A 409 -12.53 11.00 3.56
CA LEU A 409 -11.95 12.33 3.47
C LEU A 409 -12.24 12.96 2.09
N GLU A 410 -12.13 12.16 1.03
CA GLU A 410 -12.22 12.50 -0.39
C GLU A 410 -13.18 11.54 -1.15
N PRO A 411 -14.46 11.44 -0.74
CA PRO A 411 -15.38 10.42 -1.24
C PRO A 411 -15.61 10.46 -2.75
N GLN A 412 -15.72 11.65 -3.35
CA GLN A 412 -15.93 11.80 -4.79
C GLN A 412 -14.79 11.19 -5.61
N MET A 413 -13.56 11.44 -5.18
CA MET A 413 -12.38 10.91 -5.86
C MET A 413 -12.26 9.40 -5.66
N ALA A 414 -12.54 8.92 -4.45
CA ALA A 414 -12.56 7.50 -4.14
C ALA A 414 -13.61 6.73 -4.97
N ASP A 415 -14.78 7.33 -5.20
CA ASP A 415 -15.85 6.73 -5.99
C ASP A 415 -15.51 6.67 -7.49
N ARG A 416 -14.88 7.70 -8.07
CA ARG A 416 -14.37 7.66 -9.46
C ARG A 416 -13.34 6.55 -9.67
N LEU A 417 -12.46 6.33 -8.70
CA LEU A 417 -11.47 5.24 -8.73
C LEU A 417 -12.13 3.87 -8.59
N LEU A 418 -13.12 3.78 -7.71
CA LEU A 418 -13.89 2.57 -7.48
C LEU A 418 -14.69 2.17 -8.71
N GLU A 419 -15.32 3.12 -9.40
CA GLU A 419 -16.09 2.87 -10.63
C GLU A 419 -15.23 2.17 -11.69
N ARG A 420 -14.07 2.75 -12.02
CA ARG A 420 -13.10 2.14 -12.95
C ARG A 420 -12.67 0.74 -12.50
N LYS A 421 -12.42 0.54 -11.20
CA LYS A 421 -12.06 -0.77 -10.65
C LYS A 421 -13.20 -1.79 -10.85
N VAL A 422 -14.44 -1.39 -10.60
CA VAL A 422 -15.62 -2.24 -10.75
C VAL A 422 -15.88 -2.58 -12.21
N ASP A 423 -15.67 -1.64 -13.15
CA ASP A 423 -15.77 -1.91 -14.59
C ASP A 423 -14.76 -2.98 -15.03
N ASN A 424 -13.50 -2.86 -14.59
CA ASN A 424 -12.48 -3.86 -14.87
C ASN A 424 -12.84 -5.22 -14.26
N ILE A 425 -13.42 -5.24 -13.04
CA ILE A 425 -13.89 -6.50 -12.41
C ILE A 425 -15.01 -7.12 -13.23
N ALA A 426 -16.02 -6.35 -13.64
CA ALA A 426 -17.13 -6.83 -14.45
C ALA A 426 -16.64 -7.44 -15.78
N ALA A 427 -15.64 -6.83 -16.42
CA ALA A 427 -15.04 -7.32 -17.65
C ALA A 427 -14.39 -8.72 -17.51
N THR A 428 -13.97 -9.12 -16.31
CA THR A 428 -13.37 -10.45 -16.09
C THR A 428 -14.40 -11.59 -16.06
N SER A 429 -15.68 -11.28 -15.82
CA SER A 429 -16.73 -12.27 -15.53
C SER A 429 -16.38 -13.24 -14.39
N ALA A 430 -15.46 -12.85 -13.49
CA ALA A 430 -15.12 -13.63 -12.31
C ALA A 430 -16.28 -13.62 -11.31
N THR A 431 -16.52 -14.74 -10.63
CA THR A 431 -17.49 -14.85 -9.53
C THR A 431 -16.87 -14.55 -8.18
N LEU A 432 -15.54 -14.61 -8.09
CA LEU A 432 -14.75 -14.26 -6.90
C LEU A 432 -13.78 -13.12 -7.20
N LEU A 433 -13.73 -12.13 -6.33
CA LEU A 433 -12.66 -11.14 -6.27
C LEU A 433 -11.85 -11.35 -5.00
N VAL A 434 -10.54 -11.50 -5.14
CA VAL A 434 -9.64 -11.73 -4.00
C VAL A 434 -8.77 -10.49 -3.74
N ALA A 435 -8.67 -10.03 -2.47
CA ALA A 435 -7.83 -8.88 -2.09
C ALA A 435 -7.24 -9.00 -0.67
N GLY A 436 -5.94 -8.69 -0.52
CA GLY A 436 -5.17 -8.83 0.74
C GLY A 436 -5.21 -7.65 1.71
N ASN A 437 -6.29 -6.85 1.72
CA ASN A 437 -6.36 -5.66 2.57
C ASN A 437 -7.80 -5.29 2.94
N PRO A 438 -8.13 -5.06 4.23
CA PRO A 438 -9.50 -4.84 4.69
C PRO A 438 -10.16 -3.59 4.08
N GLY A 439 -9.39 -2.53 3.84
CA GLY A 439 -9.89 -1.34 3.15
C GLY A 439 -10.28 -1.61 1.69
N CYS A 440 -9.49 -2.45 1.00
CA CYS A 440 -9.81 -2.86 -0.37
C CYS A 440 -11.06 -3.74 -0.40
N LEU A 441 -11.17 -4.70 0.52
CA LEU A 441 -12.35 -5.57 0.65
C LEU A 441 -13.62 -4.75 0.84
N LEU A 442 -13.62 -3.78 1.77
CA LEU A 442 -14.77 -2.91 2.04
C LEU A 442 -15.14 -2.04 0.83
N GLN A 443 -14.17 -1.34 0.26
CA GLN A 443 -14.38 -0.39 -0.81
C GLN A 443 -14.84 -1.07 -2.09
N ILE A 444 -14.22 -2.19 -2.46
CA ILE A 444 -14.61 -2.91 -3.68
C ILE A 444 -15.96 -3.60 -3.50
N ALA A 445 -16.23 -4.20 -2.33
CA ALA A 445 -17.54 -4.77 -2.04
C ALA A 445 -18.66 -3.71 -2.08
N LYS A 446 -18.40 -2.47 -1.63
CA LYS A 446 -19.32 -1.33 -1.82
C LYS A 446 -19.64 -1.14 -3.30
N GLY A 447 -18.63 -1.08 -4.16
CA GLY A 447 -18.79 -0.86 -5.59
C GLY A 447 -19.51 -1.99 -6.31
N CYS A 448 -19.13 -3.24 -6.06
CA CYS A 448 -19.79 -4.41 -6.63
C CYS A 448 -21.27 -4.48 -6.25
N ARG A 449 -21.62 -4.21 -4.97
CA ARG A 449 -23.03 -4.15 -4.53
C ARG A 449 -23.79 -3.03 -5.22
N ALA A 450 -23.21 -1.83 -5.30
CA ALA A 450 -23.86 -0.69 -5.96
C ALA A 450 -24.14 -0.95 -7.45
N ARG A 451 -23.27 -1.72 -8.11
CA ARG A 451 -23.41 -2.11 -9.52
C ARG A 451 -24.29 -3.36 -9.73
N GLY A 452 -24.71 -4.03 -8.66
CA GLY A 452 -25.49 -5.27 -8.73
C GLY A 452 -24.71 -6.48 -9.26
N LEU A 453 -23.37 -6.48 -9.11
CA LEU A 453 -22.54 -7.60 -9.57
C LEU A 453 -22.67 -8.79 -8.61
N ALA A 454 -22.88 -9.98 -9.17
CA ALA A 454 -22.85 -11.25 -8.45
C ALA A 454 -21.40 -11.73 -8.20
N VAL A 455 -20.59 -10.89 -7.56
CA VAL A 455 -19.18 -11.16 -7.25
C VAL A 455 -18.98 -11.17 -5.74
N GLU A 456 -18.40 -12.26 -5.24
CA GLU A 456 -18.02 -12.36 -3.84
C GLU A 456 -16.62 -11.81 -3.62
N VAL A 457 -16.47 -10.87 -2.67
CA VAL A 457 -15.19 -10.22 -2.36
C VAL A 457 -14.58 -10.84 -1.11
N LEU A 458 -13.46 -11.54 -1.25
CA LEU A 458 -12.83 -12.36 -0.21
C LEU A 458 -11.35 -12.03 0.01
N HIS A 459 -10.88 -12.30 1.21
CA HIS A 459 -9.45 -12.33 1.51
C HIS A 459 -8.80 -13.64 0.98
N PRO A 460 -7.53 -13.64 0.52
CA PRO A 460 -6.83 -14.87 0.11
C PRO A 460 -6.93 -16.02 1.12
N VAL A 461 -6.81 -15.69 2.40
CA VAL A 461 -6.93 -16.63 3.52
C VAL A 461 -8.32 -17.29 3.56
N GLU A 462 -9.40 -16.55 3.26
CA GLU A 462 -10.76 -17.13 3.25
C GLU A 462 -10.92 -18.12 2.09
N VAL A 463 -10.34 -17.83 0.93
CA VAL A 463 -10.35 -18.74 -0.23
C VAL A 463 -9.56 -20.01 0.09
N LEU A 464 -8.38 -19.88 0.71
CA LEU A 464 -7.58 -21.03 1.16
C LEU A 464 -8.30 -21.85 2.23
N ALA A 465 -8.99 -21.20 3.17
CA ALA A 465 -9.75 -21.88 4.21
C ALA A 465 -10.92 -22.69 3.63
N ARG A 466 -11.64 -22.15 2.64
CA ARG A 466 -12.66 -22.89 1.89
C ARG A 466 -12.08 -24.11 1.20
N ALA A 467 -10.91 -23.96 0.58
CA ALA A 467 -10.22 -25.08 -0.06
C ALA A 467 -9.77 -26.15 0.96
N LEU A 468 -9.51 -25.78 2.23
CA LEU A 468 -9.28 -26.77 3.29
C LEU A 468 -10.54 -27.46 3.81
N GLY A 469 -11.74 -27.05 3.36
CA GLY A 469 -13.03 -27.54 3.86
C GLY A 469 -13.39 -27.02 5.25
N SER A 470 -12.96 -25.80 5.59
CA SER A 470 -13.26 -25.11 6.86
C SER A 470 -14.46 -24.17 6.77
#